data_AF-D3AFB5-F1
#
_entry.id   AF-D3AFB5-F1
#
_cell.length_a   1.000
_cell.length_b   1.000
_cell.length_c   1.000
_cell.angle_alpha   90.00
_cell.angle_beta   90.00
_cell.angle_gamma   90.00
#
_symmetry.space_group_name_H-M   'P 1'
#
loop_
_entity.id
_entity.type
_entity.pdbx_description
1 polymer ?
#
loop_
_entity_poly.entity_id
_entity_poly.type
_entity_poly.pdbx_seq_one_letter_code
_entity_poly.pdbx_strand_id
1 'polypeptide(L)'
;MKDQCKKVRYEMNEVTITISDFLTGLSSSPAFAVTTVLTLGVILVNGWTDAPNAIATCVSTRAISARHAILMAAVFNFLGVFLMTMINSSVASTIYNMVDFGGDSHEALIALCAGLTAIVTWATAAWWFGIPTSESHALIAGLSGATIALHNGVDGINGSEWIKVLYGLLLSTFLGFIFGWLSVRLVELLFRNRDRRKTNRFFEGAQIAGGAAMAFMHGAQDGQKFKPFRFQ
;
A
#
# COMPACT_ATOMS: atom_id res chain seq x y z
N MET A 1 -14.94 -16.14 -22.98
CA MET A 1 -14.76 -15.26 -21.79
C MET A 1 -14.53 -16.04 -20.49
N LYS A 2 -15.41 -16.99 -20.09
CA LYS A 2 -15.18 -17.85 -18.92
C LYS A 2 -13.97 -18.79 -19.08
N ASP A 3 -13.71 -19.30 -20.27
CA ASP A 3 -12.56 -20.20 -20.52
C ASP A 3 -11.21 -19.47 -20.58
N GLN A 4 -11.16 -18.21 -21.00
CA GLN A 4 -9.93 -17.40 -20.93
C GLN A 4 -9.60 -16.98 -19.50
N CYS A 5 -10.62 -16.66 -18.68
CA CYS A 5 -10.44 -16.41 -17.25
C CYS A 5 -9.95 -17.68 -16.51
N LYS A 6 -10.38 -18.88 -16.95
CA LYS A 6 -9.91 -20.15 -16.40
C LYS A 6 -8.48 -20.50 -16.84
N LYS A 7 -8.08 -20.12 -18.07
CA LYS A 7 -6.73 -20.31 -18.60
C LYS A 7 -5.70 -19.42 -17.88
N VAL A 8 -6.04 -18.16 -17.63
CA VAL A 8 -5.25 -17.24 -16.77
C VAL A 8 -5.14 -17.77 -15.33
N ARG A 9 -6.21 -18.37 -14.80
CA ARG A 9 -6.19 -18.98 -13.45
C ARG A 9 -5.25 -20.20 -13.36
N TYR A 10 -5.03 -20.95 -14.44
CA TYR A 10 -4.15 -22.13 -14.48
C TYR A 10 -2.68 -21.80 -14.74
N GLU A 11 -2.37 -20.73 -15.49
CA GLU A 11 -0.98 -20.25 -15.67
C GLU A 11 -0.46 -19.45 -14.46
N MET A 12 -1.35 -19.09 -13.53
CA MET A 12 -1.01 -18.56 -12.20
C MET A 12 -0.55 -19.65 -11.20
N ASN A 13 -0.27 -20.87 -11.63
CA ASN A 13 0.44 -21.84 -10.79
C ASN A 13 1.88 -21.34 -10.56
N GLU A 14 2.15 -21.03 -9.29
CA GLU A 14 3.41 -20.60 -8.68
C GLU A 14 4.68 -20.80 -9.52
N VAL A 15 5.15 -19.73 -10.16
CA VAL A 15 6.58 -19.65 -10.50
C VAL A 15 7.24 -18.86 -9.38
N THR A 16 7.70 -19.61 -8.38
CA THR A 16 8.58 -19.12 -7.34
C THR A 16 9.93 -18.85 -7.99
N ILE A 17 10.22 -17.58 -8.29
CA ILE A 17 11.55 -17.18 -8.79
C ILE A 17 12.55 -17.48 -7.69
N THR A 18 13.59 -18.27 -7.98
CA THR A 18 14.63 -18.53 -6.99
C THR A 18 15.46 -17.26 -6.79
N ILE A 19 16.05 -17.09 -5.61
CA ILE A 19 16.94 -15.93 -5.33
C ILE A 19 18.08 -15.88 -6.35
N SER A 20 18.56 -17.04 -6.82
CA SER A 20 19.55 -17.12 -7.90
C SER A 20 19.03 -16.54 -9.23
N ASP A 21 17.80 -16.87 -9.62
CA ASP A 21 17.19 -16.32 -10.85
C ASP A 21 16.97 -14.81 -10.74
N PHE A 22 16.57 -14.35 -9.55
CA PHE A 22 16.42 -12.91 -9.26
C PHE A 22 17.75 -12.15 -9.35
N LEU A 23 18.81 -12.67 -8.72
CA LEU A 23 20.14 -12.06 -8.75
C LEU A 23 20.72 -12.05 -10.16
N THR A 24 20.50 -13.13 -10.92
CA THR A 24 20.92 -13.23 -12.33
C THR A 24 20.13 -12.25 -13.20
N GLY A 25 18.83 -12.09 -12.95
CA GLY A 25 18.01 -11.08 -13.60
C GLY A 25 18.50 -9.65 -13.33
N LEU A 26 18.96 -9.38 -12.10
CA LEU A 26 19.51 -8.08 -11.69
C LEU A 26 20.78 -7.72 -12.47
N SER A 27 21.67 -8.68 -12.71
CA SER A 27 22.90 -8.45 -13.47
C SER A 27 22.71 -8.46 -14.98
N SER A 28 21.69 -9.16 -15.48
CA SER A 28 21.49 -9.38 -16.92
C SER A 28 20.69 -8.27 -17.59
N SER A 29 19.78 -7.62 -16.85
CA SER A 29 18.86 -6.62 -17.39
C SER A 29 18.96 -5.31 -16.60
N PRO A 30 19.59 -4.25 -17.15
CA PRO A 30 19.68 -2.95 -16.49
C PRO A 30 18.30 -2.39 -16.09
N ALA A 31 17.27 -2.63 -16.90
CA ALA A 31 15.89 -2.22 -16.59
C ALA A 31 15.34 -2.91 -15.33
N PHE A 32 15.64 -4.20 -15.12
CA PHE A 32 15.20 -4.94 -13.94
C PHE A 32 15.91 -4.48 -12.65
N ALA A 33 17.18 -4.11 -12.77
CA ALA A 33 17.92 -3.50 -11.67
C ALA A 33 17.33 -2.14 -11.29
N VAL A 34 17.05 -1.28 -12.27
CA VAL A 34 16.46 0.06 -12.04
C VAL A 34 15.08 -0.04 -11.39
N THR A 35 14.19 -0.89 -11.90
CA THR A 35 12.86 -1.07 -11.30
C THR A 35 12.95 -1.60 -9.87
N THR A 36 13.86 -2.54 -9.59
CA THR A 36 14.09 -3.04 -8.23
C THR A 36 14.53 -1.93 -7.29
N VAL A 37 15.51 -1.11 -7.69
CA VAL A 37 15.99 0.01 -6.88
C VAL A 37 14.88 1.03 -6.62
N LEU A 38 14.09 1.36 -7.65
CA LEU A 38 12.96 2.27 -7.52
C LEU A 38 11.87 1.71 -6.61
N THR A 39 11.53 0.41 -6.72
CA THR A 39 10.57 -0.24 -5.83
C THR A 39 11.05 -0.23 -4.38
N LEU A 40 12.33 -0.52 -4.12
CA LEU A 40 12.90 -0.40 -2.78
C LEU A 40 12.84 1.04 -2.26
N GLY A 41 13.10 2.02 -3.13
CA GLY A 41 12.96 3.45 -2.82
C GLY A 41 11.54 3.82 -2.42
N VAL A 42 10.54 3.36 -3.18
CA VAL A 42 9.12 3.58 -2.83
C VAL A 42 8.80 2.96 -1.47
N ILE A 43 9.16 1.68 -1.24
CA ILE A 43 8.90 1.00 0.04
C ILE A 43 9.54 1.76 1.22
N LEU A 44 10.75 2.28 1.04
CA LEU A 44 11.45 3.05 2.08
C LEU A 44 10.72 4.36 2.41
N VAL A 45 10.38 5.13 1.38
CA VAL A 45 9.69 6.42 1.53
C VAL A 45 8.33 6.23 2.20
N ASN A 46 7.59 5.24 1.74
CA ASN A 46 6.29 4.83 2.27
C ASN A 46 6.38 4.48 3.77
N GLY A 47 7.37 3.66 4.12
CA GLY A 47 7.60 3.26 5.51
C GLY A 47 7.82 4.44 6.46
N TRP A 48 8.60 5.46 6.05
CA TRP A 48 8.83 6.61 6.93
C TRP A 48 7.67 7.62 6.95
N THR A 49 6.85 7.68 5.89
CA THR A 49 5.70 8.62 5.83
C THR A 49 4.52 8.10 6.62
N ASP A 50 4.31 6.78 6.62
CA ASP A 50 3.14 6.17 7.25
C ASP A 50 3.40 5.60 8.64
N ALA A 51 4.65 5.31 9.02
CA ALA A 51 4.96 4.91 10.39
C ALA A 51 4.45 5.92 11.46
N PRO A 52 4.58 7.25 11.29
CA PRO A 52 4.00 8.22 12.21
C PRO A 52 2.47 8.12 12.31
N ASN A 53 1.77 7.88 11.20
CA ASN A 53 0.30 7.76 11.18
C ASN A 53 -0.17 6.60 12.08
N ALA A 54 0.57 5.48 12.08
CA ALA A 54 0.27 4.30 12.89
C ALA A 54 0.48 4.49 14.40
N ILE A 55 1.48 5.29 14.79
CA ILE A 55 1.91 5.40 16.19
C ILE A 55 1.55 6.72 16.86
N ALA A 56 1.12 7.74 16.09
CA ALA A 56 0.88 9.10 16.58
C ALA A 56 -0.10 9.13 17.76
N THR A 57 -1.16 8.33 17.71
CA THR A 57 -2.17 8.27 18.78
C THR A 57 -1.56 7.79 20.10
N CYS A 58 -0.81 6.68 20.08
CA CYS A 58 -0.26 6.05 21.28
C CYS A 58 0.91 6.84 21.88
N VAL A 59 1.68 7.54 21.03
CA VAL A 59 2.81 8.37 21.46
C VAL A 59 2.32 9.72 22.00
N SER A 60 1.34 10.35 21.36
CA SER A 60 0.79 11.65 21.81
C SER A 60 0.04 11.54 23.14
N THR A 61 -0.67 10.44 23.37
CA THR A 61 -1.33 10.16 24.66
C THR A 61 -0.38 9.67 25.74
N ARG A 62 0.92 9.48 25.40
CA ARG A 62 1.96 8.92 26.28
C ARG A 62 1.66 7.50 26.79
N ALA A 63 0.83 6.73 26.08
CA ALA A 63 0.59 5.33 26.39
C ALA A 63 1.86 4.49 26.22
N ILE A 64 2.71 4.84 25.25
CA ILE A 64 3.99 4.19 24.99
C ILE A 64 5.05 5.22 24.57
N SER A 65 6.31 5.00 24.94
CA SER A 65 7.41 5.87 24.48
C SER A 65 7.65 5.71 22.97
N ALA A 66 8.06 6.78 22.29
CA ALA A 66 8.28 6.79 20.84
C ALA A 66 9.19 5.65 20.34
N ARG A 67 10.29 5.36 21.03
CA ARG A 67 11.22 4.27 20.63
C ARG A 67 10.55 2.90 20.60
N HIS A 68 9.77 2.58 21.64
CA HIS A 68 9.04 1.32 21.71
C HIS A 68 7.88 1.27 20.71
N ALA A 69 7.23 2.41 20.44
CA ALA A 69 6.19 2.51 19.42
C ALA A 69 6.73 2.22 18.01
N ILE A 70 7.90 2.77 17.67
CA ILE A 70 8.58 2.52 16.39
C ILE A 70 8.93 1.04 16.24
N LEU A 71 9.51 0.42 17.29
CA LEU A 71 9.85 -1.00 17.25
C LEU A 71 8.61 -1.89 17.08
N MET A 72 7.54 -1.58 17.81
CA MET A 72 6.25 -2.26 17.66
C MET A 72 5.71 -2.11 16.24
N ALA A 73 5.68 -0.89 15.70
CA ALA A 73 5.21 -0.65 14.34
C ALA A 73 6.03 -1.42 13.30
N ALA A 74 7.35 -1.44 13.41
CA ALA A 74 8.22 -2.19 12.51
C ALA A 74 7.93 -3.70 12.55
N VAL A 75 7.79 -4.28 13.75
CA VAL A 75 7.50 -5.72 13.93
C VAL A 75 6.13 -6.06 13.36
N PHE A 76 5.08 -5.31 13.71
CA PHE A 76 3.73 -5.59 13.24
C PHE A 76 3.56 -5.33 11.75
N ASN A 77 4.20 -4.30 11.19
CA ASN A 77 4.22 -4.05 9.75
C ASN A 77 4.88 -5.22 9.00
N PHE A 78 6.05 -5.68 9.46
CA PHE A 78 6.70 -6.87 8.91
C PHE A 78 5.81 -8.11 9.00
N LEU A 79 5.18 -8.36 10.15
CA LEU A 79 4.25 -9.47 10.33
C LEU A 79 3.04 -9.38 9.39
N GLY A 80 2.53 -8.17 9.14
CA GLY A 80 1.46 -7.89 8.19
C GLY A 80 1.84 -8.33 6.77
N VAL A 81 2.99 -7.85 6.28
CA VAL A 81 3.53 -8.24 4.97
C VAL A 81 3.77 -9.75 4.91
N PHE A 82 4.41 -10.32 5.94
CA PHE A 82 4.79 -11.73 6.00
C PHE A 82 3.57 -12.66 5.96
N LEU A 83 2.60 -12.44 6.86
CA LEU A 83 1.40 -13.25 6.92
C LEU A 83 0.52 -13.07 5.68
N MET A 84 0.41 -11.86 5.16
CA MET A 84 -0.36 -11.63 3.94
C MET A 84 0.27 -12.31 2.72
N THR A 85 1.61 -12.34 2.66
CA THR A 85 2.34 -13.05 1.61
C THR A 85 2.19 -14.57 1.73
N MET A 86 2.15 -15.12 2.94
CA MET A 86 1.92 -16.55 3.19
C MET A 86 0.48 -17.00 2.91
N ILE A 87 -0.51 -16.17 3.24
CA ILE A 87 -1.94 -16.51 3.15
C ILE A 87 -2.50 -16.19 1.75
N ASN A 88 -1.95 -15.19 1.04
CA ASN A 88 -2.42 -14.75 -0.28
C ASN A 88 -1.28 -14.70 -1.31
N SER A 89 -1.06 -15.82 -2.02
CA SER A 89 -0.21 -15.84 -3.21
C SER A 89 -0.83 -15.09 -4.41
N SER A 90 -2.13 -14.76 -4.38
CA SER A 90 -2.90 -14.31 -5.55
C SER A 90 -3.60 -12.95 -5.39
N VAL A 91 -2.87 -11.82 -5.30
CA VAL A 91 -3.48 -10.49 -5.58
C VAL A 91 -2.43 -9.50 -6.12
N ALA A 92 -1.82 -9.80 -7.26
CA ALA A 92 -1.12 -8.81 -8.08
C ALA A 92 -1.98 -8.36 -9.30
N SER A 93 -3.27 -8.73 -9.33
CA SER A 93 -4.08 -8.64 -10.56
C SER A 93 -4.80 -7.31 -10.75
N THR A 94 -4.91 -6.44 -9.73
CA THR A 94 -5.74 -5.23 -9.85
C THR A 94 -5.00 -4.08 -10.52
N ILE A 95 -3.69 -3.92 -10.26
CA ILE A 95 -2.87 -2.90 -10.94
C ILE A 95 -2.65 -3.27 -12.42
N TYR A 96 -2.49 -4.57 -12.71
CA TYR A 96 -2.31 -5.08 -14.08
C TYR A 96 -3.51 -4.76 -15.01
N ASN A 97 -4.73 -4.79 -14.50
CA ASN A 97 -5.92 -4.51 -15.30
C ASN A 97 -6.21 -3.00 -15.48
N MET A 98 -5.45 -2.13 -14.82
CA MET A 98 -5.65 -0.68 -14.90
C MET A 98 -4.93 -0.04 -16.09
N VAL A 99 -3.93 -0.72 -16.65
CA VAL A 99 -3.16 -0.22 -17.80
C VAL A 99 -3.06 -1.31 -18.85
N ASP A 100 -3.64 -1.06 -20.01
CA ASP A 100 -3.54 -1.92 -21.18
C ASP A 100 -2.34 -1.47 -22.02
N PHE A 101 -1.22 -2.16 -21.89
CA PHE A 101 0.03 -1.78 -22.57
C PHE A 101 0.11 -2.26 -24.02
N GLY A 102 -1.00 -2.71 -24.63
CA GLY A 102 -1.07 -3.01 -26.06
C GLY A 102 -0.15 -4.14 -26.55
N GLY A 103 0.51 -4.87 -25.65
CA GLY A 103 1.41 -5.97 -25.97
C GLY A 103 2.89 -5.61 -26.15
N ASP A 104 3.31 -4.35 -25.95
CA ASP A 104 4.72 -3.95 -26.07
C ASP A 104 5.39 -3.80 -24.69
N SER A 105 6.16 -4.83 -24.30
CA SER A 105 6.82 -4.93 -22.99
C SER A 105 7.77 -3.78 -22.67
N HIS A 106 8.31 -3.09 -23.69
CA HIS A 106 9.24 -1.98 -23.52
C HIS A 106 8.55 -0.69 -23.05
N GLU A 107 7.39 -0.36 -23.62
CA GLU A 107 6.62 0.84 -23.24
C GLU A 107 6.06 0.71 -21.82
N ALA A 108 5.61 -0.50 -21.45
CA ALA A 108 5.16 -0.80 -20.10
C ALA A 108 6.26 -0.59 -19.04
N LEU A 109 7.49 -1.01 -19.36
CA LEU A 109 8.67 -0.81 -18.51
C LEU A 109 8.96 0.68 -18.31
N ILE A 110 8.92 1.47 -19.38
CA ILE A 110 9.17 2.91 -19.31
C ILE A 110 8.09 3.59 -18.47
N ALA A 111 6.81 3.26 -18.70
CA ALA A 111 5.70 3.83 -17.94
C ALA A 111 5.82 3.53 -16.44
N LEU A 112 6.19 2.30 -16.10
CA LEU A 112 6.35 1.85 -14.73
C LEU A 112 7.54 2.55 -14.05
N CYS A 113 8.70 2.65 -14.72
CA CYS A 113 9.84 3.41 -14.21
C CYS A 113 9.51 4.90 -14.00
N ALA A 114 8.77 5.51 -14.94
CA ALA A 114 8.31 6.89 -14.82
C ALA A 114 7.34 7.06 -13.64
N GLY A 115 6.38 6.15 -13.49
CA GLY A 115 5.43 6.14 -12.38
C GLY A 115 6.10 5.98 -11.03
N LEU A 116 7.03 5.02 -10.88
CA LEU A 116 7.79 4.83 -9.65
C LEU A 116 8.64 6.06 -9.31
N THR A 117 9.32 6.65 -10.30
CA THR A 117 10.12 7.87 -10.11
C THR A 117 9.24 9.04 -9.67
N ALA A 118 8.06 9.21 -10.27
CA ALA A 118 7.10 10.24 -9.89
C ALA A 118 6.63 10.07 -8.44
N ILE A 119 6.32 8.84 -8.02
CA ILE A 119 5.90 8.55 -6.64
C ILE A 119 7.02 8.85 -5.64
N VAL A 120 8.25 8.36 -5.89
CA VAL A 120 9.39 8.62 -4.98
C VAL A 120 9.62 10.12 -4.84
N THR A 121 9.63 10.84 -5.96
CA THR A 121 9.87 12.29 -5.98
C THR A 121 8.76 13.03 -5.23
N TRP A 122 7.50 12.72 -5.53
CA TRP A 122 6.35 13.37 -4.91
C TRP A 122 6.22 13.04 -3.42
N ALA A 123 6.37 11.78 -3.03
CA ALA A 123 6.25 11.36 -1.62
C ALA A 123 7.38 11.96 -0.77
N THR A 124 8.61 12.05 -1.32
CA THR A 124 9.73 12.73 -0.64
C THR A 124 9.49 14.23 -0.50
N ALA A 125 8.99 14.88 -1.56
CA ALA A 125 8.66 16.31 -1.53
C ALA A 125 7.53 16.61 -0.55
N ALA A 126 6.45 15.83 -0.58
CA ALA A 126 5.32 16.02 0.32
C ALA A 126 5.70 15.80 1.79
N TRP A 127 6.54 14.81 2.06
CA TRP A 127 7.14 14.63 3.38
C TRP A 127 7.95 15.86 3.82
N TRP A 128 8.76 16.44 2.93
CA TRP A 128 9.52 17.66 3.23
C TRP A 128 8.61 18.84 3.60
N PHE A 129 7.44 18.94 2.98
CA PHE A 129 6.43 19.96 3.29
C PHE A 129 5.47 19.57 4.43
N GLY A 130 5.62 18.37 5.02
CA GLY A 130 4.74 17.87 6.07
C GLY A 130 3.30 17.59 5.60
N ILE A 131 3.09 17.38 4.30
CA ILE A 131 1.78 17.10 3.71
C ILE A 131 1.53 15.58 3.77
N PRO A 132 0.46 15.11 4.42
CA PRO A 132 0.11 13.69 4.38
C PRO A 132 -0.35 13.31 2.97
N THR A 133 0.26 12.28 2.38
CA THR A 133 -0.04 11.80 1.03
C THR A 133 -0.58 10.37 1.02
N SER A 134 -1.41 10.06 0.02
CA SER A 134 -1.87 8.69 -0.25
C SER A 134 -1.06 8.08 -1.39
N GLU A 135 -0.33 7.01 -1.09
CA GLU A 135 0.47 6.27 -2.07
C GLU A 135 -0.36 5.68 -3.20
N SER A 136 -1.53 5.12 -2.89
CA SER A 136 -2.42 4.54 -3.91
C SER A 136 -2.83 5.57 -4.95
N HIS A 137 -3.11 6.81 -4.54
CA HIS A 137 -3.45 7.90 -5.45
C HIS A 137 -2.23 8.39 -6.23
N ALA A 138 -1.08 8.51 -5.57
CA ALA A 138 0.17 8.87 -6.24
C ALA A 138 0.55 7.84 -7.31
N LEU A 139 0.35 6.54 -7.04
CA LEU A 139 0.61 5.46 -7.99
C LEU A 139 -0.35 5.50 -9.19
N ILE A 140 -1.65 5.64 -8.95
CA ILE A 140 -2.65 5.73 -10.02
C ILE A 140 -2.42 6.97 -10.88
N ALA A 141 -2.13 8.12 -10.26
CA ALA A 141 -1.83 9.37 -10.96
C ALA A 141 -0.52 9.28 -11.75
N GLY A 142 0.53 8.70 -11.17
CA GLY A 142 1.82 8.50 -11.82
C GLY A 142 1.72 7.57 -13.05
N LEU A 143 1.01 6.45 -12.92
CA LEU A 143 0.75 5.54 -14.04
C LEU A 143 -0.09 6.21 -15.13
N SER A 144 -1.17 6.91 -14.76
CA SER A 144 -2.03 7.59 -15.73
C SER A 144 -1.28 8.71 -16.47
N GLY A 145 -0.42 9.47 -15.78
CA GLY A 145 0.43 10.47 -16.40
C GLY A 145 1.45 9.87 -17.38
N ALA A 146 2.03 8.72 -17.03
CA ALA A 146 2.92 8.00 -17.93
C ALA A 146 2.21 7.49 -19.19
N THR A 147 1.00 6.95 -19.05
CA THR A 147 0.17 6.51 -20.19
C THR A 147 -0.23 7.68 -21.10
N ILE A 148 -0.60 8.84 -20.55
CA ILE A 148 -0.90 10.05 -21.36
C ILE A 148 0.34 10.47 -22.16
N ALA A 149 1.52 10.46 -21.52
CA ALA A 149 2.77 10.85 -22.16
C ALA A 149 3.17 9.89 -23.29
N LEU A 150 2.92 8.59 -23.14
CA LEU A 150 3.22 7.58 -24.18
C LEU A 150 2.24 7.65 -25.36
N HIS A 151 0.94 7.78 -25.09
CA HIS A 151 -0.09 7.75 -26.14
C HIS A 151 -0.42 9.13 -26.73
N ASN A 152 0.26 10.20 -26.30
CA ASN A 152 -0.01 11.59 -26.71
C ASN A 152 -1.50 11.99 -26.61
N GLY A 153 -2.21 11.45 -25.62
CA GLY A 153 -3.66 11.63 -25.48
C GLY A 153 -4.23 10.92 -24.26
N VAL A 154 -5.50 11.20 -23.96
CA VAL A 154 -6.23 10.57 -22.84
C VAL A 154 -6.86 9.23 -23.21
N ASP A 155 -6.77 8.81 -24.48
CA ASP A 155 -7.41 7.60 -25.01
C ASP A 155 -6.83 6.31 -24.40
N GLY A 156 -5.59 6.36 -23.89
CA GLY A 156 -4.99 5.24 -23.15
C GLY A 156 -5.50 5.08 -21.71
N ILE A 157 -6.28 6.04 -21.18
CA ILE A 157 -6.83 5.97 -19.83
C ILE A 157 -8.21 5.30 -19.85
N ASN A 158 -8.34 4.20 -19.12
CA ASN A 158 -9.64 3.59 -18.87
C ASN A 158 -10.44 4.42 -17.85
N GLY A 159 -11.26 5.34 -18.34
CA GLY A 159 -12.12 6.19 -17.50
C GLY A 159 -13.09 5.41 -16.60
N SER A 160 -13.47 4.18 -16.98
CA SER A 160 -14.37 3.34 -16.16
C SER A 160 -13.69 2.81 -14.89
N GLU A 161 -12.37 2.56 -14.93
CA GLU A 161 -11.59 2.16 -13.75
C GLU A 161 -11.33 3.36 -12.83
N TRP A 162 -11.07 4.54 -13.41
CA TRP A 162 -10.94 5.79 -12.64
C TRP A 162 -12.18 6.13 -11.81
N ILE A 163 -13.36 5.92 -12.38
CA ILE A 163 -14.63 6.12 -11.68
C ILE A 163 -14.74 5.18 -10.46
N LYS A 164 -14.28 3.92 -10.55
CA LYS A 164 -14.29 2.99 -9.42
C LYS A 164 -13.38 3.45 -8.29
N VAL A 165 -12.21 4.02 -8.61
CA VAL A 165 -11.29 4.60 -7.61
C VAL A 165 -11.98 5.73 -6.85
N LEU A 166 -12.65 6.63 -7.57
CA LEU A 166 -13.37 7.76 -6.96
C LEU A 166 -14.52 7.28 -6.05
N TYR A 167 -15.30 6.29 -6.50
CA TYR A 167 -16.32 5.66 -5.65
C TYR A 167 -15.71 4.99 -4.42
N GLY A 168 -14.60 4.28 -4.56
CA GLY A 168 -13.87 3.67 -3.45
C GLY A 168 -13.38 4.70 -2.43
N LEU A 169 -12.87 5.84 -2.89
CA LEU A 169 -12.42 6.95 -2.03
C LEU A 169 -13.58 7.55 -1.23
N LEU A 170 -14.68 7.89 -1.91
CA LEU A 170 -15.86 8.47 -1.26
C LEU A 170 -16.47 7.49 -0.25
N LEU A 171 -16.62 6.22 -0.67
CA LEU A 171 -17.21 5.19 0.17
C LEU A 171 -16.34 4.89 1.40
N SER A 172 -15.02 4.72 1.24
CA SER A 172 -14.11 4.45 2.35
C SER A 172 -14.05 5.60 3.35
N THR A 173 -14.03 6.84 2.87
CA THR A 173 -14.07 8.03 3.74
C THR A 173 -15.37 8.07 4.54
N PHE A 174 -16.52 7.89 3.88
CA PHE A 174 -17.82 7.92 4.53
C PHE A 174 -17.99 6.79 5.56
N LEU A 175 -17.62 5.56 5.18
CA LEU A 175 -17.64 4.41 6.09
C LEU A 175 -16.69 4.62 7.26
N GLY A 176 -15.48 5.16 7.02
CA GLY A 176 -14.52 5.48 8.08
C GLY A 176 -15.09 6.42 9.13
N PHE A 177 -15.78 7.49 8.71
CA PHE A 177 -16.46 8.40 9.63
C PHE A 177 -17.60 7.73 10.40
N ILE A 178 -18.44 6.93 9.73
CA ILE A 178 -19.56 6.22 10.37
C ILE A 178 -19.04 5.23 11.42
N PHE A 179 -18.09 4.37 11.05
CA PHE A 179 -17.54 3.39 11.97
C PHE A 179 -16.75 4.04 13.11
N GLY A 180 -16.05 5.15 12.84
CA GLY A 180 -15.39 5.94 13.87
C GLY A 180 -16.39 6.52 14.88
N TRP A 181 -17.45 7.15 14.39
CA TRP A 181 -18.53 7.69 15.23
C TRP A 181 -19.21 6.60 16.06
N LEU A 182 -19.55 5.47 15.42
CA LEU A 182 -20.18 4.34 16.10
C LEU A 182 -19.26 3.76 17.18
N SER A 183 -17.97 3.62 16.90
CA SER A 183 -16.98 3.12 17.87
C SER A 183 -16.89 4.04 19.09
N VAL A 184 -16.84 5.36 18.89
CA VAL A 184 -16.83 6.32 20.01
C VAL A 184 -18.11 6.19 20.84
N ARG A 185 -19.28 6.13 20.19
CA ARG A 185 -20.57 5.97 20.88
C ARG A 185 -20.66 4.67 21.68
N LEU A 186 -20.16 3.56 21.13
CA LEU A 186 -20.12 2.28 21.82
C LEU A 186 -19.21 2.34 23.05
N VAL A 187 -18.03 2.95 22.93
CA VAL A 187 -17.11 3.14 24.06
C VAL A 187 -17.76 4.01 25.14
N GLU A 188 -18.38 5.13 24.77
CA GLU A 188 -19.10 6.00 25.72
C GLU A 188 -20.20 5.22 26.46
N LEU A 189 -21.03 4.45 25.75
CA LEU A 189 -22.09 3.63 26.32
C LEU A 189 -21.56 2.58 27.31
N LEU A 190 -20.50 1.85 26.93
CA LEU A 190 -19.94 0.77 27.75
C LEU A 190 -19.23 1.28 29.00
N PHE A 191 -18.62 2.47 28.94
CA PHE A 191 -17.77 3.00 30.01
C PHE A 191 -18.37 4.21 30.75
N ARG A 192 -19.61 4.63 30.45
CA ARG A 192 -20.28 5.81 31.03
C ARG A 192 -20.26 5.88 32.57
N ASN A 193 -20.38 4.73 33.24
CA ASN A 193 -20.46 4.62 34.70
C ASN A 193 -19.20 4.00 35.33
N ARG A 194 -18.08 3.96 34.61
CA ARG A 194 -16.83 3.36 35.09
C ARG A 194 -15.88 4.42 35.64
N ASP A 195 -15.17 4.08 36.70
CA ASP A 195 -14.17 4.95 37.31
C ASP A 195 -13.02 5.22 36.34
N ARG A 196 -12.81 6.50 36.01
CA ARG A 196 -11.83 7.01 35.06
C ARG A 196 -10.40 6.57 35.37
N ARG A 197 -10.02 6.46 36.64
CA ARG A 197 -8.63 6.07 37.01
C ARG A 197 -8.35 4.60 36.68
N LYS A 198 -9.33 3.72 36.89
CA LYS A 198 -9.20 2.28 36.60
C LYS A 198 -9.28 2.01 35.11
N THR A 199 -10.08 2.76 34.38
CA THR A 199 -10.24 2.61 32.92
C THR A 199 -9.06 3.19 32.13
N ASN A 200 -8.34 4.20 32.65
CA ASN A 200 -7.22 4.79 31.92
C ASN A 200 -6.15 3.75 31.52
N ARG A 201 -5.78 2.85 32.44
CA ARG A 201 -4.83 1.76 32.16
C ARG A 201 -5.33 0.79 31.08
N PHE A 202 -6.64 0.51 31.05
CA PHE A 202 -7.23 -0.31 30.00
C PHE A 202 -7.17 0.39 28.65
N PHE A 203 -7.49 1.69 28.59
CA PHE A 203 -7.43 2.48 27.36
C PHE A 203 -6.00 2.71 26.87
N GLU A 204 -5.02 2.87 27.76
CA GLU A 204 -3.60 2.90 27.39
C GLU A 204 -3.19 1.61 26.66
N GLY A 205 -3.53 0.45 27.23
CA GLY A 205 -3.28 -0.84 26.57
C GLY A 205 -4.06 -1.02 25.26
N ALA A 206 -5.32 -0.60 25.22
CA ALA A 206 -6.16 -0.68 24.03
C ALA A 206 -5.64 0.22 22.89
N GLN A 207 -5.12 1.41 23.21
CA GLN A 207 -4.49 2.28 22.23
C GLN A 207 -3.24 1.64 21.65
N ILE A 208 -2.35 1.10 22.49
CA ILE A 208 -1.15 0.39 22.02
C ILE A 208 -1.53 -0.77 21.10
N ALA A 209 -2.52 -1.57 21.48
CA ALA A 209 -3.03 -2.66 20.64
C ALA A 209 -3.64 -2.13 19.32
N GLY A 210 -4.36 -1.01 19.36
CA GLY A 210 -4.90 -0.35 18.16
C GLY A 210 -3.81 0.16 17.23
N GLY A 211 -2.74 0.76 17.76
CA GLY A 211 -1.57 1.18 16.98
C GLY A 211 -0.82 0.00 16.36
N ALA A 212 -0.66 -1.10 17.11
CA ALA A 212 -0.10 -2.35 16.58
C ALA A 212 -0.96 -2.95 15.46
N ALA A 213 -2.28 -2.98 15.66
CA ALA A 213 -3.23 -3.46 14.66
C ALA A 213 -3.21 -2.58 13.39
N MET A 214 -3.10 -1.26 13.52
CA MET A 214 -2.98 -0.36 12.37
C MET A 214 -1.67 -0.60 11.61
N ALA A 215 -0.54 -0.70 12.32
CA ALA A 215 0.75 -1.01 11.70
C ALA A 215 0.74 -2.36 10.96
N PHE A 216 0.07 -3.36 11.54
CA PHE A 216 -0.15 -4.65 10.89
C PHE A 216 -0.98 -4.55 9.62
N MET A 217 -2.13 -3.87 9.68
CA MET A 217 -3.01 -3.68 8.52
C MET A 217 -2.30 -2.89 7.41
N HIS A 218 -1.50 -1.89 7.78
CA HIS A 218 -0.69 -1.12 6.86
C HIS A 218 0.32 -2.01 6.10
N GLY A 219 1.12 -2.81 6.82
CA GLY A 219 2.03 -3.77 6.19
C GLY A 219 1.31 -4.82 5.32
N ALA A 220 0.15 -5.30 5.76
CA ALA A 220 -0.65 -6.22 4.95
C ALA A 220 -1.14 -5.60 3.63
N GLN A 221 -1.49 -4.30 3.63
CA GLN A 221 -1.89 -3.56 2.43
C GLN A 221 -0.70 -3.30 1.50
N ASP A 222 0.45 -2.89 2.04
CA ASP A 222 1.63 -2.58 1.24
C ASP A 222 2.21 -3.81 0.54
N GLY A 223 2.18 -4.98 1.20
CA GLY A 223 2.55 -6.25 0.58
C GLY A 223 1.71 -6.60 -0.66
N GLN A 224 0.48 -6.08 -0.78
CA GLN A 224 -0.34 -6.26 -1.97
C GLN A 224 0.00 -5.27 -3.10
N LYS A 225 0.45 -4.05 -2.76
CA LYS A 225 0.76 -2.99 -3.73
C LYS A 225 2.10 -3.19 -4.45
N PHE A 226 3.12 -3.72 -3.74
CA PHE A 226 4.52 -3.73 -4.20
C PHE A 226 5.07 -5.13 -4.53
N LYS A 227 4.22 -6.11 -4.80
CA LYS A 227 4.69 -7.39 -5.36
C LYS A 227 5.40 -7.12 -6.69
N PRO A 228 6.63 -7.64 -6.92
CA PRO A 228 7.37 -7.37 -8.14
C PRO A 228 6.53 -7.73 -9.35
N PHE A 229 6.34 -6.74 -10.22
CA PHE A 229 5.69 -6.88 -11.51
C PHE A 229 6.38 -7.99 -12.29
N ARG A 230 5.64 -9.02 -12.67
CA ARG A 230 6.16 -10.04 -13.57
C ARG A 230 5.91 -9.56 -15.00
N PHE A 231 6.99 -9.14 -15.66
CA PHE A 231 7.02 -8.99 -17.11
C PHE A 231 6.91 -10.38 -17.73
N GLN A 232 5.84 -10.60 -18.49
CA GLN A 232 5.74 -11.70 -19.43
C GLN A 232 5.21 -11.14 -20.74
#